data_AF-A0A7S3Q0I2-F1
#
_entry.id   AF-A0A7S3Q0I2-F1
#
_cell.length_a   1.000
_cell.length_b   1.000
_cell.length_c   1.000
_cell.angle_alpha   90.00
_cell.angle_beta   90.00
_cell.angle_gamma   90.00
#
_symmetry.space_group_name_H-M   'P 1'
#
loop_
_entity.id
_entity.type
_entity.pdbx_description
1 polymer ?
#
loop_
_entity_poly.entity_id
_entity_poly.type
_entity_poly.pdbx_seq_one_letter_code
_entity_poly.pdbx_strand_id
1 'polypeptide(L)'
;MNFAVGLSVLLSVIWAGNAFVPAANRLSSPSRFMAMSDESDAEQEAERLRNQAESLREQIRKMEEQMGPKRASNNNDQYIPKAREPEFPEDVGKSLRGKTVLVVGSNGRLGSMVTRYLLRNHPEVKEVVAAVHFVGQATSRGYGRLSYEVGAEDGVGTIGAAWSEDRNASFEYADYMKDYNLNKLRVMEVELLDPVQCMTLAEGVDSVIYCASDFDGNRPRAIASLNVAFLFRAIAAPTKGRVEIEGLTNILGALKVSNQNRIRIARMSGQEEGINEASTDNKPTSFVLVSSSPNALGNFETPFGEFNGLKRQGEGVVRDDFPSLTHSILQFGKFDDNFVEESLEIQVDSKNVLEPKELSKRRINRRDAARAAVEALTDENLVDKTVQVWTAISSR
;
A
#
# COMPACT_ATOMS: atom_id res chain seq x y z
N MET A 1 -62.08 21.58 48.79
CA MET A 1 -62.55 21.78 47.40
C MET A 1 -61.91 20.67 46.58
N ASN A 2 -62.53 19.49 46.40
CA ASN A 2 -63.58 19.14 45.41
C ASN A 2 -63.13 19.45 43.97
N PHE A 3 -63.07 18.60 42.95
CA PHE A 3 -63.44 17.21 42.54
C PHE A 3 -62.52 16.93 41.30
N ALA A 4 -61.86 15.79 41.06
CA ALA A 4 -62.32 14.47 40.60
C ALA A 4 -62.77 14.36 39.10
N VAL A 5 -62.36 13.24 38.48
CA VAL A 5 -62.96 12.48 37.33
C VAL A 5 -62.65 13.00 35.91
N GLY A 6 -62.36 12.21 34.86
CA GLY A 6 -62.35 10.76 34.57
C GLY A 6 -61.78 10.51 33.15
N LEU A 7 -61.25 9.32 32.81
CA LEU A 7 -61.92 8.23 32.05
C LEU A 7 -62.46 8.68 30.67
N SER A 8 -62.38 7.99 29.52
CA SER A 8 -61.91 6.67 29.11
C SER A 8 -62.19 6.48 27.59
N VAL A 9 -61.30 5.77 26.89
CA VAL A 9 -61.62 4.62 25.99
C VAL A 9 -62.10 4.83 24.53
N LEU A 10 -61.76 3.79 23.74
CA LEU A 10 -62.20 3.29 22.42
C LEU A 10 -61.35 3.70 21.20
N LEU A 11 -60.50 2.81 20.66
CA LEU A 11 -60.75 1.62 19.81
C LEU A 11 -61.53 1.94 18.53
N SER A 12 -60.89 1.69 17.36
CA SER A 12 -61.39 0.92 16.21
C SER A 12 -60.50 1.22 14.98
N VAL A 13 -59.75 0.30 14.35
CA VAL A 13 -60.09 -0.97 13.67
C VAL A 13 -60.27 -0.77 12.15
N ILE A 14 -59.32 -1.36 11.40
CA ILE A 14 -59.48 -2.20 10.19
C ILE A 14 -59.39 -1.57 8.77
N TRP A 15 -58.44 -2.18 8.02
CA TRP A 15 -58.44 -2.57 6.59
C TRP A 15 -58.49 -1.45 5.52
N ALA A 16 -57.99 -1.63 4.31
CA ALA A 16 -57.29 -2.70 3.61
C ALA A 16 -56.74 -2.10 2.32
N GLY A 17 -55.81 -2.83 1.67
CA GLY A 17 -56.01 -3.12 0.25
C GLY A 17 -55.20 -2.30 -0.75
N ASN A 18 -54.13 -2.93 -1.21
CA ASN A 18 -53.85 -3.20 -2.61
C ASN A 18 -53.76 -2.04 -3.62
N ALA A 19 -52.52 -1.85 -4.06
CA ALA A 19 -52.06 -2.07 -5.43
C ALA A 19 -52.45 -1.09 -6.55
N PHE A 20 -51.44 -0.90 -7.39
CA PHE A 20 -51.50 -0.61 -8.83
C PHE A 20 -51.20 0.82 -9.31
N VAL A 21 -50.00 0.91 -9.89
CA VAL A 21 -49.37 1.86 -10.83
C VAL A 21 -50.30 2.04 -12.07
N PRO A 22 -50.43 3.18 -12.81
CA PRO A 22 -49.31 3.78 -13.56
C PRO A 22 -49.37 5.26 -14.03
N ALA A 23 -48.20 5.70 -14.50
CA ALA A 23 -47.90 6.58 -15.66
C ALA A 23 -48.67 7.89 -15.96
N ALA A 24 -47.85 8.95 -16.08
CA ALA A 24 -47.86 10.00 -17.11
C ALA A 24 -49.05 10.99 -17.20
N ASN A 25 -48.79 12.29 -16.99
CA ASN A 25 -48.55 13.26 -18.08
C ASN A 25 -48.47 14.72 -17.61
N ARG A 26 -47.48 15.42 -18.19
CA ARG A 26 -47.51 16.78 -18.75
C ARG A 26 -47.87 17.98 -17.86
N LEU A 27 -46.92 18.91 -17.81
CA LEU A 27 -46.92 20.29 -18.36
C LEU A 27 -45.57 20.90 -17.88
N SER A 28 -44.76 21.65 -18.61
CA SER A 28 -44.82 22.30 -19.91
C SER A 28 -43.43 22.91 -20.13
N SER A 29 -42.83 22.72 -21.31
CA SER A 29 -41.67 23.52 -21.74
C SER A 29 -42.06 24.98 -21.95
N PRO A 30 -41.13 25.92 -21.83
CA PRO A 30 -40.62 26.53 -23.06
C PRO A 30 -39.10 26.74 -23.09
N SER A 31 -38.52 26.27 -24.21
CA SER A 31 -37.49 26.89 -25.04
C SER A 31 -36.27 27.58 -24.38
N ARG A 32 -35.05 27.04 -24.54
CA ARG A 32 -34.16 27.20 -25.72
C ARG A 32 -33.40 28.53 -25.71
N PHE A 33 -32.20 28.55 -25.13
CA PHE A 33 -31.06 29.39 -25.56
C PHE A 33 -29.74 28.76 -25.08
N MET A 34 -28.79 28.59 -26.00
CA MET A 34 -27.36 28.21 -25.83
C MET A 34 -27.01 26.77 -25.42
N ALA A 35 -26.86 25.90 -26.43
CA ALA A 35 -25.99 24.71 -26.38
C ALA A 35 -25.65 24.29 -27.81
N MET A 36 -24.64 24.92 -28.43
CA MET A 36 -24.04 24.47 -29.71
C MET A 36 -22.56 24.90 -29.88
N SER A 37 -21.79 25.12 -28.81
CA SER A 37 -20.38 25.58 -28.94
C SER A 37 -19.30 24.65 -28.40
N ASP A 38 -19.61 23.53 -27.72
CA ASP A 38 -18.57 22.82 -26.95
C ASP A 38 -18.02 21.54 -27.62
N GLU A 39 -18.72 20.93 -28.59
CA GLU A 39 -18.20 19.74 -29.28
C GLU A 39 -17.13 20.06 -30.31
N SER A 40 -17.23 21.20 -31.01
CA SER A 40 -16.23 21.61 -32.01
C SER A 40 -14.90 22.01 -31.38
N ASP A 41 -14.93 22.52 -30.16
CA ASP A 41 -13.73 23.02 -29.46
C ASP A 41 -12.95 21.86 -28.84
N ALA A 42 -13.64 20.84 -28.32
CA ALA A 42 -13.02 19.61 -27.84
C ALA A 42 -12.37 18.80 -28.99
N GLU A 43 -13.00 18.76 -30.16
CA GLU A 43 -12.45 18.07 -31.33
C GLU A 43 -11.23 18.81 -31.90
N GLN A 44 -11.27 20.15 -31.93
CA GLN A 44 -10.11 20.98 -32.30
C GLN A 44 -8.95 20.87 -31.31
N GLU A 45 -9.23 20.75 -30.01
CA GLU A 45 -8.19 20.57 -28.99
C GLU A 45 -7.55 19.18 -29.08
N ALA A 46 -8.34 18.14 -29.31
CA ALA A 46 -7.83 16.79 -29.54
C ALA A 46 -6.94 16.70 -30.79
N GLU A 47 -7.32 17.39 -31.87
CA GLU A 47 -6.52 17.45 -33.10
C GLU A 47 -5.21 18.23 -32.89
N ARG A 48 -5.23 19.32 -32.13
CA ARG A 48 -4.01 20.05 -31.74
C ARG A 48 -3.05 19.18 -30.93
N LEU A 49 -3.56 18.43 -29.95
CA LEU A 49 -2.74 17.54 -29.11
C LEU A 49 -2.13 16.39 -29.92
N ARG A 50 -2.87 15.83 -30.89
CA ARG A 50 -2.33 14.81 -31.81
C ARG A 50 -1.21 15.36 -32.67
N ASN A 51 -1.39 16.54 -33.27
CA ASN A 51 -0.37 17.19 -34.07
C ASN A 51 0.88 17.54 -33.24
N GLN A 52 0.70 17.96 -31.98
CA GLN A 52 1.80 18.23 -31.07
C GLN A 52 2.57 16.95 -30.71
N ALA A 53 1.85 15.84 -30.45
CA ALA A 53 2.45 14.54 -30.16
C ALA A 53 3.22 13.96 -31.35
N GLU A 54 2.71 14.13 -32.58
CA GLU A 54 3.44 13.74 -33.79
C GLU A 54 4.69 14.58 -33.99
N SER A 55 4.62 15.91 -33.77
CA SER A 55 5.82 16.76 -33.87
C SER A 55 6.89 16.37 -32.84
N LEU A 56 6.50 15.98 -31.64
CA LEU A 56 7.41 15.51 -30.59
C LEU A 56 8.04 14.16 -30.96
N ARG A 57 7.27 13.24 -31.55
CA ARG A 57 7.80 11.96 -32.05
C ARG A 57 8.79 12.16 -33.18
N GLU A 58 8.52 13.09 -34.09
CA GLU A 58 9.42 13.46 -35.19
C GLU A 58 10.72 14.10 -34.65
N GLN A 59 10.61 14.96 -33.62
CA GLN A 59 11.77 15.54 -32.94
C GLN A 59 12.61 14.48 -32.22
N ILE A 60 11.97 13.54 -31.52
CA ILE A 60 12.65 12.41 -30.88
C ILE A 60 13.38 11.59 -31.94
N ARG A 61 12.72 11.25 -33.05
CA ARG A 61 13.32 10.48 -34.15
C ARG A 61 14.54 11.19 -34.75
N LYS A 62 14.46 12.51 -34.98
CA LYS A 62 15.59 13.32 -35.45
C LYS A 62 16.72 13.41 -34.42
N MET A 63 16.40 13.52 -33.13
CA MET A 63 17.41 13.47 -32.06
C MET A 63 18.07 12.09 -31.99
N GLU A 64 17.31 11.00 -32.16
CA GLU A 64 17.82 9.63 -32.17
C GLU A 64 18.70 9.35 -33.40
N GLU A 65 18.34 9.88 -34.57
CA GLU A 65 19.17 9.80 -35.78
C GLU A 65 20.45 10.63 -35.65
N GLN A 66 20.40 11.81 -35.01
CA GLN A 66 21.58 12.63 -34.72
C GLN A 66 22.52 12.01 -33.67
N MET A 67 22.00 11.19 -32.75
CA MET A 67 22.80 10.53 -31.72
C MET A 67 23.60 9.32 -32.23
N GLY A 68 23.31 8.81 -33.45
CA GLY A 68 24.02 7.67 -34.06
C GLY A 68 23.95 6.37 -33.23
N PRO A 69 24.51 5.25 -33.72
CA PRO A 69 24.46 3.95 -33.04
C PRO A 69 25.37 3.84 -31.79
N LYS A 70 25.89 4.96 -31.26
CA LYS A 70 26.67 4.98 -30.01
C LYS A 70 25.76 5.18 -28.80
N ARG A 71 24.88 4.20 -28.54
CA ARG A 71 24.40 3.95 -27.17
C ARG A 71 25.28 2.87 -26.52
N ALA A 72 26.58 3.14 -26.47
CA ALA A 72 27.39 2.66 -25.36
C ALA A 72 27.14 3.66 -24.23
N SER A 73 26.51 3.18 -23.16
CA SER A 73 26.32 3.90 -21.90
C SER A 73 27.61 4.63 -21.51
N ASN A 74 27.59 5.96 -21.51
CA ASN A 74 28.66 6.80 -20.95
C ASN A 74 28.57 6.89 -19.41
N ASN A 75 28.08 5.85 -18.74
CA ASN A 75 28.32 5.67 -17.31
C ASN A 75 29.55 4.77 -17.18
N ASN A 76 30.66 5.34 -16.69
CA ASN A 76 31.84 4.65 -16.16
C ASN A 76 31.82 3.11 -16.27
N ASP A 77 32.41 2.58 -17.34
CA ASP A 77 32.89 1.19 -17.41
C ASP A 77 34.15 1.03 -16.53
N GLN A 78 34.09 1.47 -15.27
CA GLN A 78 34.84 0.74 -14.26
C GLN A 78 34.13 -0.60 -14.17
N TYR A 79 34.78 -1.63 -14.71
CA TYR A 79 34.44 -3.02 -14.48
C TYR A 79 34.28 -3.23 -12.96
N ILE A 80 33.05 -3.12 -12.46
CA ILE A 80 32.68 -3.65 -11.15
C ILE A 80 32.58 -5.15 -11.42
N PRO A 81 33.52 -5.97 -10.90
CA PRO A 81 33.41 -7.41 -11.05
C PRO A 81 32.02 -7.81 -10.56
N LYS A 82 31.27 -8.61 -11.33
CA LYS A 82 30.05 -9.24 -10.81
C LYS A 82 30.44 -9.91 -9.51
N ALA A 83 29.96 -9.38 -8.39
CA ALA A 83 30.21 -9.96 -7.08
C ALA A 83 29.81 -11.42 -7.18
N ARG A 84 30.74 -12.32 -6.83
CA ARG A 84 30.47 -13.74 -6.78
C ARG A 84 29.23 -13.92 -5.92
N GLU A 85 28.14 -14.42 -6.52
CA GLU A 85 26.91 -14.67 -5.77
C GLU A 85 27.27 -15.55 -4.58
N PRO A 86 26.92 -15.16 -3.35
CA PRO A 86 27.23 -15.98 -2.19
C PRO A 86 26.62 -17.37 -2.40
N GLU A 87 27.40 -18.41 -2.16
CA GLU A 87 26.91 -19.78 -2.15
C GLU A 87 26.05 -19.96 -0.89
N PHE A 88 24.77 -19.63 -0.99
CA PHE A 88 23.80 -19.89 0.07
C PHE A 88 23.46 -21.39 0.09
N PRO A 89 23.26 -22.00 1.27
CA PRO A 89 22.75 -23.37 1.40
C PRO A 89 21.48 -23.57 0.56
N GLU A 90 21.19 -24.81 0.16
CA GLU A 90 19.88 -25.11 -0.42
C GLU A 90 18.81 -24.85 0.64
N ASP A 91 17.90 -23.91 0.33
CA ASP A 91 16.82 -23.53 1.23
C ASP A 91 15.78 -24.66 1.29
N VAL A 92 15.56 -25.20 2.49
CA VAL A 92 14.45 -26.11 2.77
C VAL A 92 13.22 -25.26 3.10
N GLY A 93 12.24 -25.22 2.18
CA GLY A 93 11.01 -24.43 2.32
C GLY A 93 10.99 -23.18 1.44
N LYS A 94 10.13 -22.21 1.78
CA LYS A 94 10.00 -20.94 1.05
C LYS A 94 11.23 -20.04 1.21
N SER A 95 11.71 -19.44 0.11
CA SER A 95 12.87 -18.53 0.09
C SER A 95 12.61 -17.23 -0.66
N LEU A 96 13.36 -16.19 -0.27
CA LEU A 96 13.44 -14.90 -0.97
C LEU A 96 14.61 -14.84 -1.96
N ARG A 97 15.41 -15.91 -2.09
CA ARG A 97 16.58 -15.95 -2.97
C ARG A 97 16.20 -15.70 -4.43
N GLY A 98 16.84 -14.69 -5.02
CA GLY A 98 16.62 -14.30 -6.41
C GLY A 98 15.23 -13.69 -6.68
N LYS A 99 14.46 -13.37 -5.64
CA LYS A 99 13.09 -12.83 -5.77
C LYS A 99 13.08 -11.31 -5.77
N THR A 100 12.06 -10.74 -6.40
CA THR A 100 11.75 -9.31 -6.36
C THR A 100 10.59 -9.06 -5.40
N VAL A 101 10.81 -8.24 -4.37
CA VAL A 101 9.79 -7.91 -3.36
C VAL A 101 9.34 -6.46 -3.52
N LEU A 102 8.04 -6.25 -3.69
CA LEU A 102 7.43 -4.92 -3.74
C LEU A 102 6.92 -4.52 -2.36
N VAL A 103 7.32 -3.34 -1.88
CA VAL A 103 6.82 -2.74 -0.64
C VAL A 103 5.95 -1.53 -0.98
N VAL A 104 4.65 -1.66 -0.77
CA VAL A 104 3.66 -0.60 -1.05
C VAL A 104 3.47 0.26 0.19
N GLY A 105 3.59 1.59 0.06
CA GLY A 105 3.58 2.51 1.20
C GLY A 105 4.96 2.67 1.85
N SER A 106 6.03 2.59 1.05
CA SER A 106 7.43 2.62 1.52
C SER A 106 7.85 3.95 2.14
N ASN A 107 7.15 5.05 1.84
CA ASN A 107 7.36 6.35 2.48
C ASN A 107 6.70 6.45 3.88
N GLY A 108 5.91 5.44 4.28
CA GLY A 108 5.28 5.35 5.59
C GLY A 108 6.25 4.92 6.70
N ARG A 109 5.81 5.01 7.95
CA ARG A 109 6.63 4.64 9.13
C ARG A 109 7.02 3.16 9.15
N LEU A 110 6.08 2.28 8.78
CA LEU A 110 6.33 0.85 8.75
C LEU A 110 6.96 0.41 7.43
N GLY A 111 6.46 0.90 6.29
CA GLY A 111 6.98 0.52 4.97
C GLY A 111 8.47 0.80 4.80
N SER A 112 8.96 1.96 5.26
CA SER A 112 10.39 2.26 5.25
C SER A 112 11.24 1.30 6.09
N MET A 113 10.73 0.87 7.25
CA MET A 113 11.39 -0.12 8.11
C MET A 113 11.37 -1.53 7.49
N VAL A 114 10.29 -1.90 6.79
CA VAL A 114 10.21 -3.14 6.01
C VAL A 114 11.25 -3.14 4.91
N THR A 115 11.38 -2.03 4.16
CA THR A 115 12.41 -1.88 3.12
C THR A 115 13.81 -1.99 3.73
N ARG A 116 14.09 -1.31 4.85
CA ARG A 116 15.36 -1.42 5.59
C ARG A 116 15.65 -2.87 6.00
N TYR A 117 14.66 -3.56 6.57
CA TYR A 117 14.81 -4.93 7.05
C TYR A 117 15.13 -5.91 5.91
N LEU A 118 14.42 -5.81 4.78
CA LEU A 118 14.70 -6.61 3.58
C LEU A 118 16.14 -6.40 3.09
N LEU A 119 16.56 -5.15 2.93
CA LEU A 119 17.87 -4.83 2.36
C LEU A 119 19.03 -5.29 3.26
N ARG A 120 18.85 -5.25 4.59
CA ARG A 120 19.91 -5.59 5.56
C ARG A 120 19.96 -7.06 5.93
N ASN A 121 18.82 -7.73 6.01
CA ASN A 121 18.74 -9.10 6.53
C ASN A 121 18.50 -10.15 5.45
N HIS A 122 18.13 -9.73 4.23
CA HIS A 122 17.88 -10.63 3.09
C HIS A 122 18.77 -10.28 1.89
N PRO A 123 20.11 -10.42 2.01
CA PRO A 123 21.03 -10.15 0.91
C PRO A 123 20.84 -11.09 -0.28
N GLU A 124 20.12 -12.19 -0.15
CA GLU A 124 19.76 -13.12 -1.22
C GLU A 124 18.64 -12.60 -2.15
N VAL A 125 17.89 -11.57 -1.72
CA VAL A 125 16.87 -10.91 -2.54
C VAL A 125 17.52 -10.31 -3.79
N LYS A 126 16.85 -10.43 -4.93
CA LYS A 126 17.33 -9.85 -6.20
C LYS A 126 17.14 -8.33 -6.21
N GLU A 127 15.92 -7.89 -5.89
CA GLU A 127 15.53 -6.48 -5.95
C GLU A 127 14.42 -6.20 -4.91
N VAL A 128 14.50 -5.04 -4.26
CA VAL A 128 13.41 -4.50 -3.43
C VAL A 128 12.85 -3.28 -4.14
N VAL A 129 11.58 -3.35 -4.55
CA VAL A 129 10.87 -2.24 -5.18
C VAL A 129 10.11 -1.47 -4.11
N ALA A 130 10.49 -0.23 -3.86
CA ALA A 130 9.83 0.65 -2.91
C ALA A 130 8.84 1.57 -3.63
N ALA A 131 7.55 1.24 -3.51
CA ALA A 131 6.47 2.07 -4.03
C ALA A 131 6.13 3.18 -3.04
N VAL A 132 6.28 4.42 -3.51
CA VAL A 132 5.95 5.62 -2.77
C VAL A 132 4.86 6.41 -3.47
N HIS A 133 4.06 7.11 -2.70
CA HIS A 133 3.10 8.06 -3.27
C HIS A 133 3.81 9.33 -3.72
N PHE A 134 3.43 9.87 -4.88
CA PHE A 134 3.90 11.16 -5.37
C PHE A 134 3.51 12.25 -4.39
N VAL A 135 4.49 12.98 -3.88
CA VAL A 135 4.23 14.12 -3.00
C VAL A 135 4.84 15.35 -3.66
N GLY A 136 4.00 16.20 -4.26
CA GLY A 136 4.44 17.40 -4.97
C GLY A 136 5.34 18.33 -4.13
N GLN A 137 5.96 19.31 -4.80
CA GLN A 137 7.02 20.19 -4.26
C GLN A 137 6.73 20.90 -2.92
N ALA A 138 5.47 20.97 -2.48
CA ALA A 138 5.02 21.79 -1.35
C ALA A 138 4.93 21.06 0.00
N THR A 139 5.19 19.75 0.09
CA THR A 139 5.20 19.09 1.41
C THR A 139 6.52 18.38 1.67
N SER A 140 7.03 18.55 2.89
CA SER A 140 8.25 17.96 3.44
C SER A 140 8.18 16.43 3.60
N ARG A 141 7.37 15.74 2.79
CA ARG A 141 6.98 14.33 2.92
C ARG A 141 7.27 13.46 1.69
N GLY A 142 8.22 13.87 0.86
CA GLY A 142 8.79 13.00 -0.18
C GLY A 142 9.53 11.79 0.40
N TYR A 143 10.52 11.30 -0.34
CA TYR A 143 11.34 10.13 0.01
C TYR A 143 12.18 10.26 1.28
N GLY A 144 12.14 11.40 1.98
CA GLY A 144 13.02 11.70 3.10
C GLY A 144 12.98 10.63 4.19
N ARG A 145 11.78 10.10 4.54
CA ARG A 145 11.68 9.02 5.52
C ARG A 145 12.32 7.72 5.03
N LEU A 146 11.99 7.30 3.81
CA LEU A 146 12.56 6.10 3.22
C LEU A 146 14.09 6.21 3.14
N SER A 147 14.58 7.35 2.64
CA SER A 147 16.01 7.64 2.48
C SER A 147 16.74 7.66 3.82
N TYR A 148 16.10 8.21 4.85
CA TYR A 148 16.61 8.16 6.22
C TYR A 148 16.71 6.72 6.71
N GLU A 149 15.62 5.96 6.68
CA GLU A 149 15.55 4.63 7.26
C GLU A 149 16.50 3.62 6.56
N VAL A 150 16.62 3.67 5.23
CA VAL A 150 17.45 2.70 4.49
C VAL A 150 18.92 3.07 4.45
N GLY A 151 19.25 4.37 4.56
CA GLY A 151 20.61 4.87 4.38
C GLY A 151 21.05 5.84 5.47
N ALA A 152 20.41 7.01 5.56
CA ALA A 152 20.98 8.11 6.34
C ALA A 152 20.94 7.93 7.86
N GLU A 153 20.09 7.03 8.38
CA GLU A 153 19.96 6.76 9.82
C GLU A 153 21.31 6.39 10.45
N ASP A 154 22.08 5.54 9.75
CA ASP A 154 23.39 5.08 10.21
C ASP A 154 24.52 5.80 9.48
N GLY A 155 24.25 6.93 8.81
CA GLY A 155 25.29 7.74 8.19
C GLY A 155 26.21 8.37 9.24
N VAL A 156 27.50 8.47 8.93
CA VAL A 156 28.44 9.22 9.79
C VAL A 156 28.36 10.68 9.39
N GLY A 157 28.10 11.56 10.34
CA GLY A 157 27.81 12.95 10.00
C GLY A 157 27.84 13.91 11.18
N THR A 158 27.75 15.19 10.85
CA THR A 158 27.60 16.27 11.82
C THR A 158 26.17 16.76 11.80
N ILE A 159 25.52 16.75 12.96
CA ILE A 159 24.21 17.38 13.15
C ILE A 159 24.46 18.70 13.88
N GLY A 160 24.18 19.82 13.20
CA GLY A 160 24.18 21.13 13.85
C GLY A 160 23.18 21.15 15.02
N ALA A 161 23.58 21.74 16.15
CA ALA A 161 22.70 21.85 17.31
C ALA A 161 21.39 22.58 16.95
N ALA A 162 20.26 22.19 17.53
CA ALA A 162 18.95 22.76 17.18
C ALA A 162 18.85 24.28 17.40
N TRP A 163 19.70 24.84 18.27
CA TRP A 163 19.81 26.27 18.58
C TRP A 163 20.97 26.98 17.87
N SER A 164 21.74 26.26 17.05
CA SER A 164 22.80 26.81 16.21
C SER A 164 22.20 27.59 15.03
N GLU A 165 22.91 28.63 14.57
CA GLU A 165 22.59 29.30 13.29
C GLU A 165 22.87 28.36 12.11
N ASP A 166 23.92 27.52 12.23
CA ASP A 166 24.16 26.39 11.34
C ASP A 166 23.30 25.19 11.77
N ARG A 167 22.11 25.09 11.16
CA ARG A 167 21.17 23.95 11.31
C ARG A 167 21.38 22.86 10.27
N ASN A 168 22.47 22.92 9.52
CA ASN A 168 22.76 21.93 8.48
C ASN A 168 23.19 20.62 9.14
N ALA A 169 22.59 19.53 8.67
CA ALA A 169 23.04 18.19 8.97
C ALA A 169 23.63 17.59 7.68
N SER A 170 24.87 17.12 7.76
CA SER A 170 25.55 16.43 6.68
C SER A 170 25.89 15.02 7.12
N PHE A 171 25.46 14.03 6.35
CA PHE A 171 25.74 12.62 6.59
C PHE A 171 26.44 12.07 5.35
N GLU A 172 27.53 11.34 5.59
CA GLU A 172 28.33 10.70 4.56
C GLU A 172 28.17 9.19 4.64
N TYR A 173 28.33 8.55 3.49
CA TYR A 173 28.34 7.11 3.38
C TYR A 173 29.62 6.55 4.00
N ALA A 174 29.48 5.62 4.95
CA ALA A 174 30.61 5.00 5.63
C ALA A 174 30.86 3.56 5.13
N ASP A 175 32.09 3.07 5.28
CA ASP A 175 32.50 1.75 4.75
C ASP A 175 31.67 0.57 5.28
N TYR A 176 31.15 0.65 6.51
CA TYR A 176 30.28 -0.41 7.06
C TYR A 176 28.88 -0.45 6.42
N MET A 177 28.49 0.60 5.70
CA MET A 177 27.21 0.66 4.99
C MET A 177 27.26 -0.05 3.63
N LYS A 178 28.44 -0.54 3.20
CA LYS A 178 28.63 -1.31 1.96
C LYS A 178 27.69 -2.52 1.86
N ASP A 179 27.35 -3.10 3.01
CA ASP A 179 26.54 -4.30 3.10
C ASP A 179 25.03 -3.98 3.21
N TYR A 180 24.62 -2.71 3.05
CA TYR A 180 23.20 -2.32 3.07
C TYR A 180 22.45 -2.67 1.79
N ASN A 181 23.14 -3.22 0.78
CA ASN A 181 22.55 -3.66 -0.49
C ASN A 181 21.69 -2.59 -1.19
N LEU A 182 22.01 -1.30 -1.01
CA LEU A 182 21.23 -0.18 -1.58
C LEU A 182 21.16 -0.22 -3.11
N ASN A 183 22.12 -0.87 -3.76
CA ASN A 183 22.12 -1.14 -5.20
C ASN A 183 20.95 -2.05 -5.66
N LYS A 184 20.27 -2.73 -4.73
CA LYS A 184 19.08 -3.56 -4.98
C LYS A 184 17.78 -2.83 -4.73
N LEU A 185 17.83 -1.59 -4.21
CA LEU A 185 16.65 -0.78 -3.95
C LEU A 185 16.25 -0.02 -5.22
N ARG A 186 15.08 -0.32 -5.76
CA ARG A 186 14.45 0.48 -6.82
C ARG A 186 13.29 1.27 -6.24
N VAL A 187 13.34 2.58 -6.34
CA VAL A 187 12.28 3.46 -5.85
C VAL A 187 11.38 3.85 -7.01
N MET A 188 10.06 3.72 -6.83
CA MET A 188 9.07 4.07 -7.85
C MET A 188 7.95 4.93 -7.27
N GLU A 189 7.62 6.01 -7.96
CA GLU A 189 6.42 6.80 -7.69
C GLU A 189 5.21 6.08 -8.27
N VAL A 190 4.14 6.01 -7.48
CA VAL A 190 2.88 5.39 -7.91
C VAL A 190 1.69 6.12 -7.31
N GLU A 191 0.67 6.34 -8.12
CA GLU A 191 -0.69 6.57 -7.67
C GLU A 191 -1.41 5.21 -7.57
N LEU A 192 -1.72 4.77 -6.35
CA LEU A 192 -2.34 3.45 -6.12
C LEU A 192 -3.78 3.37 -6.64
N LEU A 193 -4.43 4.53 -6.80
CA LEU A 193 -5.75 4.61 -7.42
C LEU A 193 -5.68 4.57 -8.96
N ASP A 194 -4.48 4.62 -9.56
CA ASP A 194 -4.27 4.42 -10.99
C ASP A 194 -3.91 2.94 -11.25
N PRO A 195 -4.84 2.14 -11.82
CA PRO A 195 -4.59 0.73 -12.07
C PRO A 195 -3.49 0.49 -13.11
N VAL A 196 -3.27 1.43 -14.05
CA VAL A 196 -2.23 1.29 -15.08
C VAL A 196 -0.85 1.38 -14.45
N GLN A 197 -0.65 2.32 -13.53
CA GLN A 197 0.61 2.43 -12.78
C GLN A 197 0.83 1.21 -11.88
N CYS A 198 -0.22 0.71 -11.23
CA CYS A 198 -0.16 -0.52 -10.43
C CYS A 198 0.26 -1.74 -11.28
N MET A 199 -0.25 -1.85 -12.52
CA MET A 199 0.14 -2.88 -13.48
C MET A 199 1.63 -2.85 -13.80
N THR A 200 2.17 -1.66 -14.13
CA THR A 200 3.61 -1.49 -14.40
C THR A 200 4.45 -1.76 -13.16
N LEU A 201 3.97 -1.35 -11.98
CA LEU A 201 4.68 -1.56 -10.72
C LEU A 201 4.81 -3.04 -10.34
N ALA A 202 3.78 -3.86 -10.62
CA ALA A 202 3.78 -5.29 -10.30
C ALA A 202 4.51 -6.17 -11.34
N GLU A 203 5.04 -5.57 -12.42
CA GLU A 203 5.75 -6.31 -13.45
C GLU A 203 7.05 -6.92 -12.90
N GLY A 204 7.19 -8.26 -13.02
CA GLY A 204 8.36 -8.97 -12.54
C GLY A 204 8.48 -9.07 -11.01
N VAL A 205 7.46 -8.68 -10.26
CA VAL A 205 7.38 -8.82 -8.81
C VAL A 205 6.97 -10.24 -8.43
N ASP A 206 7.62 -10.84 -7.43
CA ASP A 206 7.28 -12.17 -6.91
C ASP A 206 6.34 -12.10 -5.71
N SER A 207 6.58 -11.12 -4.84
CA SER A 207 5.81 -10.92 -3.61
C SER A 207 5.57 -9.45 -3.32
N VAL A 208 4.45 -9.16 -2.66
CA VAL A 208 4.08 -7.80 -2.26
C VAL A 208 3.87 -7.75 -0.75
N ILE A 209 4.45 -6.74 -0.08
CA ILE A 209 4.09 -6.34 1.27
C ILE A 209 3.31 -5.02 1.18
N TYR A 210 2.03 -5.06 1.55
CA TYR A 210 1.15 -3.90 1.48
C TYR A 210 1.06 -3.18 2.82
N CYS A 211 1.79 -2.08 2.95
CA CYS A 211 1.80 -1.20 4.13
C CYS A 211 1.07 0.13 3.89
N ALA A 212 0.50 0.35 2.71
CA ALA A 212 -0.15 1.62 2.37
C ALA A 212 -1.45 1.83 3.15
N SER A 213 -1.70 3.09 3.46
CA SER A 213 -2.92 3.56 4.09
C SER A 213 -3.07 5.05 3.82
N ASP A 214 -4.31 5.52 3.78
CA ASP A 214 -4.63 6.95 3.63
C ASP A 214 -4.38 7.79 4.90
N PHE A 215 -3.48 7.32 5.79
CA PHE A 215 -3.16 7.97 7.05
C PHE A 215 -2.05 9.03 6.92
N ASP A 216 -2.42 10.27 7.22
CA ASP A 216 -1.48 11.35 7.49
C ASP A 216 -1.00 11.28 8.96
N GLY A 217 0.25 10.86 9.19
CA GLY A 217 0.97 11.20 10.42
C GLY A 217 0.45 10.61 11.74
N ASN A 218 -0.19 9.44 11.75
CA ASN A 218 -0.73 8.77 12.95
C ASN A 218 -1.73 9.61 13.77
N ARG A 219 -2.29 10.70 13.22
CA ARG A 219 -3.34 11.49 13.88
C ARG A 219 -4.54 11.60 12.96
N PRO A 220 -5.65 10.91 13.26
CA PRO A 220 -6.93 11.37 12.77
C PRO A 220 -7.17 12.76 13.40
N ARG A 221 -7.52 13.78 12.60
CA ARG A 221 -8.04 15.03 13.20
C ARG A 221 -9.30 14.64 13.96
N ALA A 222 -9.21 14.66 15.29
CA ALA A 222 -10.33 14.37 16.18
C ALA A 222 -11.58 15.13 15.70
N ILE A 223 -12.65 14.40 15.44
CA ILE A 223 -13.97 14.95 15.21
C ILE A 223 -14.60 15.05 16.60
N ALA A 224 -14.31 16.16 17.28
CA ALA A 224 -15.20 16.60 18.34
C ALA A 224 -16.43 17.19 17.65
N SER A 225 -17.59 16.54 17.86
CA SER A 225 -18.96 16.96 17.53
C SER A 225 -19.47 16.77 16.09
N LEU A 226 -20.67 16.17 16.02
CA LEU A 226 -21.58 16.10 14.89
C LEU A 226 -21.78 17.50 14.29
N ASN A 227 -21.24 17.75 13.10
CA ASN A 227 -21.52 18.99 12.37
C ASN A 227 -21.53 18.70 10.87
N VAL A 228 -22.32 19.49 10.13
CA VAL A 228 -22.55 19.48 8.68
C VAL A 228 -21.25 19.49 7.84
N ALA A 229 -20.11 19.76 8.49
CA ALA A 229 -18.76 19.59 8.00
C ALA A 229 -18.42 18.17 7.48
N PHE A 230 -19.09 17.10 7.90
CA PHE A 230 -18.87 15.75 7.31
C PHE A 230 -19.23 15.69 5.82
N LEU A 231 -20.34 16.31 5.43
CA LEU A 231 -20.78 16.36 4.04
C LEU A 231 -19.80 17.19 3.20
N PHE A 232 -19.36 18.35 3.72
CA PHE A 232 -18.36 19.20 3.04
C PHE A 232 -16.95 18.59 3.01
N ARG A 233 -16.61 17.68 3.94
CA ARG A 233 -15.29 17.02 3.95
C ARG A 233 -15.23 15.76 3.10
N ALA A 234 -16.34 15.04 2.95
CA ALA A 234 -16.49 14.03 1.90
C ALA A 234 -16.32 14.66 0.50
N ILE A 235 -16.82 15.89 0.33
CA ILE A 235 -16.58 16.72 -0.86
C ILE A 235 -15.12 17.21 -0.93
N ALA A 236 -14.48 17.53 0.20
CA ALA A 236 -13.11 18.09 0.23
C ALA A 236 -11.97 17.06 0.20
N ALA A 237 -12.21 15.77 0.46
CA ALA A 237 -11.20 14.71 0.37
C ALA A 237 -11.85 13.36 -0.04
N PRO A 238 -12.36 13.27 -1.28
CA PRO A 238 -13.14 12.12 -1.77
C PRO A 238 -12.28 10.85 -1.93
N THR A 239 -10.98 10.90 -1.64
CA THR A 239 -10.06 9.77 -1.82
C THR A 239 -9.77 8.97 -0.56
N LYS A 240 -10.07 9.50 0.64
CA LYS A 240 -9.68 8.87 1.91
C LYS A 240 -10.40 7.55 2.13
N GLY A 241 -9.67 6.46 2.38
CA GLY A 241 -10.25 5.13 2.56
C GLY A 241 -10.27 4.30 1.27
N ARG A 242 -9.97 4.91 0.11
CA ARG A 242 -9.93 4.20 -1.18
C ARG A 242 -8.66 3.38 -1.30
N VAL A 243 -7.54 3.81 -0.70
CA VAL A 243 -6.30 3.03 -0.76
C VAL A 243 -6.43 1.69 -0.01
N GLU A 244 -7.25 1.62 1.03
CA GLU A 244 -7.51 0.38 1.77
C GLU A 244 -8.27 -0.68 0.94
N ILE A 245 -9.07 -0.26 -0.06
CA ILE A 245 -9.91 -1.14 -0.86
C ILE A 245 -9.49 -1.12 -2.33
N GLU A 246 -9.64 0.01 -3.00
CA GLU A 246 -9.36 0.17 -4.43
C GLU A 246 -7.86 0.07 -4.73
N GLY A 247 -7.02 0.75 -3.95
CA GLY A 247 -5.56 0.63 -4.10
C GLY A 247 -5.07 -0.81 -3.87
N LEU A 248 -5.68 -1.49 -2.90
CA LEU A 248 -5.43 -2.90 -2.61
C LEU A 248 -5.85 -3.81 -3.78
N THR A 249 -7.07 -3.64 -4.29
CA THR A 249 -7.60 -4.37 -5.45
C THR A 249 -6.76 -4.15 -6.70
N ASN A 250 -6.31 -2.91 -6.95
CA ASN A 250 -5.45 -2.58 -8.09
C ASN A 250 -4.13 -3.35 -8.03
N ILE A 251 -3.47 -3.37 -6.87
CA ILE A 251 -2.19 -4.09 -6.69
C ILE A 251 -2.38 -5.62 -6.76
N LEU A 252 -3.42 -6.16 -6.14
CA LEU A 252 -3.72 -7.60 -6.21
C LEU A 252 -4.04 -8.04 -7.64
N GLY A 253 -4.86 -7.25 -8.35
CA GLY A 253 -5.16 -7.43 -9.77
C GLY A 253 -3.89 -7.42 -10.62
N ALA A 254 -3.04 -6.42 -10.41
CA ALA A 254 -1.77 -6.29 -11.10
C ALA A 254 -0.83 -7.48 -10.85
N LEU A 255 -0.69 -7.90 -9.60
CA LEU A 255 0.13 -9.06 -9.23
C LEU A 255 -0.39 -10.35 -9.87
N LYS A 256 -1.71 -10.57 -9.85
CA LYS A 256 -2.35 -11.73 -10.48
C LYS A 256 -2.06 -11.77 -11.98
N VAL A 257 -2.24 -10.65 -12.68
CA VAL A 257 -1.99 -10.58 -14.13
C VAL A 257 -0.49 -10.77 -14.43
N SER A 258 0.40 -10.16 -13.65
CA SER A 258 1.85 -10.35 -13.77
C SER A 258 2.27 -11.82 -13.64
N ASN A 259 1.72 -12.53 -12.64
CA ASN A 259 1.97 -13.95 -12.44
C ASN A 259 1.44 -14.81 -13.59
N GLN A 260 0.23 -14.53 -14.07
CA GLN A 260 -0.36 -15.23 -15.22
C GLN A 260 0.44 -14.99 -16.51
N ASN A 261 0.88 -13.76 -16.75
CA ASN A 261 1.70 -13.42 -17.91
C ASN A 261 3.05 -14.15 -17.87
N ARG A 262 3.67 -14.26 -16.70
CA ARG A 262 4.93 -15.01 -16.54
C ARG A 262 4.77 -16.48 -16.87
N ILE A 263 3.71 -17.11 -16.37
CA ILE A 263 3.38 -18.51 -16.69
C ILE A 263 3.12 -18.65 -18.19
N ARG A 264 2.41 -17.71 -18.80
CA ARG A 264 2.11 -17.73 -20.24
C ARG A 264 3.39 -17.60 -21.09
N ILE A 265 4.28 -16.67 -20.76
CA ILE A 265 5.55 -16.48 -21.46
C ILE A 265 6.43 -17.72 -21.33
N ALA A 266 6.52 -18.28 -20.12
CA ALA A 266 7.27 -19.51 -19.88
C ALA A 266 6.78 -20.66 -20.78
N ARG A 267 5.46 -20.89 -20.86
CA ARG A 267 4.86 -21.89 -21.75
C ARG A 267 5.19 -21.65 -23.23
N MET A 268 5.14 -20.40 -23.68
CA MET A 268 5.46 -20.06 -25.07
C MET A 268 6.96 -20.21 -25.40
N SER A 269 7.83 -20.02 -24.41
CA SER A 269 9.29 -20.09 -24.58
C SER A 269 9.87 -21.50 -24.48
N GLY A 270 9.07 -22.51 -24.17
CA GLY A 270 9.52 -23.90 -24.00
C GLY A 270 10.34 -24.15 -22.73
N GLN A 271 10.36 -23.22 -21.78
CA GLN A 271 11.04 -23.37 -20.47
C GLN A 271 10.20 -24.19 -19.45
N GLU A 272 9.42 -25.17 -19.91
CA GLU A 272 8.48 -25.90 -19.05
C GLU A 272 9.17 -26.84 -18.04
N GLU A 273 10.38 -27.32 -18.34
CA GLU A 273 11.07 -28.36 -17.55
C GLU A 273 11.47 -27.95 -16.12
N GLY A 274 11.34 -26.67 -15.73
CA GLY A 274 11.69 -26.18 -14.39
C GLY A 274 10.55 -25.54 -13.59
N ILE A 275 9.35 -25.37 -14.16
CA ILE A 275 8.31 -24.51 -13.56
C ILE A 275 7.16 -25.31 -12.94
N ASN A 276 6.91 -26.54 -13.40
CA ASN A 276 5.67 -27.24 -13.09
C ASN A 276 5.70 -28.18 -11.89
N GLU A 277 6.84 -28.72 -11.43
CA GLU A 277 6.82 -29.71 -10.33
C GLU A 277 7.95 -29.60 -9.28
N ALA A 278 9.04 -28.85 -9.51
CA ALA A 278 10.20 -28.88 -8.61
C ALA A 278 10.32 -27.73 -7.58
N SER A 279 9.43 -26.72 -7.56
CA SER A 279 9.49 -25.70 -6.46
C SER A 279 8.26 -24.81 -6.32
N THR A 280 7.02 -25.33 -6.38
CA THR A 280 5.90 -24.57 -5.77
C THR A 280 6.15 -24.33 -4.28
N ASP A 281 6.87 -25.23 -3.62
CA ASP A 281 7.22 -25.14 -2.20
C ASP A 281 8.23 -24.03 -1.88
N ASN A 282 9.12 -23.68 -2.82
CA ASN A 282 10.13 -22.64 -2.58
C ASN A 282 9.65 -21.23 -2.98
N LYS A 283 8.37 -21.06 -3.33
CA LYS A 283 7.84 -19.73 -3.65
C LYS A 283 7.41 -19.01 -2.38
N PRO A 284 7.85 -17.75 -2.17
CA PRO A 284 7.36 -16.96 -1.06
C PRO A 284 5.86 -16.73 -1.18
N THR A 285 5.21 -16.43 -0.05
CA THR A 285 3.84 -15.95 -0.01
C THR A 285 3.70 -14.75 -0.95
N SER A 286 2.70 -14.79 -1.84
CA SER A 286 2.56 -13.78 -2.89
C SER A 286 2.18 -12.41 -2.34
N PHE A 287 1.40 -12.38 -1.26
CA PHE A 287 0.88 -11.12 -0.72
C PHE A 287 0.83 -11.10 0.81
N VAL A 288 1.48 -10.12 1.43
CA VAL A 288 1.36 -9.85 2.88
C VAL A 288 0.62 -8.54 3.09
N LEU A 289 -0.57 -8.62 3.70
CA LEU A 289 -1.34 -7.43 4.07
C LEU A 289 -1.01 -7.01 5.51
N VAL A 290 -0.50 -5.78 5.65
CA VAL A 290 -0.39 -5.13 6.97
C VAL A 290 -1.73 -4.50 7.31
N SER A 291 -2.38 -5.08 8.32
CA SER A 291 -3.64 -4.62 8.88
C SER A 291 -3.47 -4.20 10.35
N SER A 292 -4.55 -3.72 10.94
CA SER A 292 -4.62 -3.36 12.37
C SER A 292 -5.44 -4.41 13.10
N SER A 293 -5.15 -4.71 14.37
CA SER A 293 -6.10 -5.47 15.20
C SER A 293 -7.39 -4.66 15.44
N PRO A 294 -8.56 -5.32 15.65
CA PRO A 294 -9.88 -4.65 15.80
C PRO A 294 -9.96 -3.54 16.86
N ASN A 295 -9.06 -3.53 17.85
CA ASN A 295 -9.02 -2.53 18.92
C ASN A 295 -7.71 -1.73 18.98
N ALA A 296 -6.79 -1.93 18.04
CA ALA A 296 -5.49 -1.27 18.05
C ALA A 296 -5.61 0.21 17.64
N LEU A 297 -6.54 0.49 16.72
CA LEU A 297 -6.95 1.83 16.34
C LEU A 297 -8.31 2.10 16.97
N GLY A 298 -8.44 3.22 17.68
CA GLY A 298 -9.73 3.64 18.24
C GLY A 298 -10.77 3.84 17.14
N ASN A 299 -12.04 3.97 17.54
CA ASN A 299 -13.14 4.17 16.59
C ASN A 299 -12.93 5.49 15.84
N PHE A 300 -12.67 5.39 14.54
CA PHE A 300 -12.46 6.52 13.65
C PHE A 300 -13.31 6.36 12.41
N GLU A 301 -14.10 7.40 12.11
CA GLU A 301 -15.02 7.44 10.98
C GLU A 301 -14.38 8.21 9.81
N THR A 302 -14.44 7.59 8.64
CA THR A 302 -14.04 8.18 7.36
C THR A 302 -15.30 8.49 6.54
N PRO A 303 -15.21 9.27 5.44
CA PRO A 303 -16.34 9.46 4.52
C PRO A 303 -16.93 8.16 3.95
N PHE A 304 -16.18 7.04 3.98
CA PHE A 304 -16.58 5.74 3.46
C PHE A 304 -16.89 4.72 4.56
N GLY A 305 -16.98 5.16 5.83
CA GLY A 305 -17.31 4.32 6.97
C GLY A 305 -16.19 4.25 8.01
N GLU A 306 -16.37 3.40 9.02
CA GLU A 306 -15.37 3.21 10.07
C GLU A 306 -14.08 2.64 9.49
N PHE A 307 -12.94 3.20 9.87
CA PHE A 307 -11.64 2.80 9.33
C PHE A 307 -11.29 1.34 9.64
N ASN A 308 -11.63 0.87 10.85
CA ASN A 308 -11.50 -0.54 11.17
C ASN A 308 -12.40 -1.39 10.26
N GLY A 309 -13.61 -0.91 9.95
CA GLY A 309 -14.49 -1.51 8.95
C GLY A 309 -13.86 -1.59 7.56
N LEU A 310 -13.24 -0.52 7.08
CA LEU A 310 -12.50 -0.51 5.80
C LEU A 310 -11.33 -1.50 5.80
N LYS A 311 -10.54 -1.57 6.89
CA LYS A 311 -9.47 -2.57 7.01
C LYS A 311 -10.03 -4.00 6.96
N ARG A 312 -11.17 -4.28 7.60
CA ARG A 312 -11.84 -5.60 7.54
C ARG A 312 -12.37 -5.91 6.14
N GLN A 313 -12.91 -4.91 5.45
CA GLN A 313 -13.33 -5.07 4.06
C GLN A 313 -12.13 -5.40 3.16
N GLY A 314 -11.00 -4.70 3.31
CA GLY A 314 -9.77 -5.01 2.57
C GLY A 314 -9.23 -6.42 2.85
N GLU A 315 -9.34 -6.89 4.08
CA GLU A 315 -9.03 -8.29 4.43
C GLU A 315 -9.99 -9.30 3.78
N GLY A 316 -11.26 -8.92 3.59
CA GLY A 316 -12.21 -9.69 2.79
C GLY A 316 -11.75 -9.80 1.34
N VAL A 317 -11.42 -8.66 0.71
CA VAL A 317 -10.92 -8.63 -0.69
C VAL A 317 -9.72 -9.56 -0.90
N VAL A 318 -8.73 -9.53 0.00
CA VAL A 318 -7.56 -10.42 -0.10
C VAL A 318 -7.95 -11.90 -0.05
N ARG A 319 -8.85 -12.27 0.87
CA ARG A 319 -9.24 -13.67 1.09
C ARG A 319 -10.17 -14.19 -0.01
N ASP A 320 -11.16 -13.38 -0.38
CA ASP A 320 -12.33 -13.85 -1.11
C ASP A 320 -12.21 -13.58 -2.63
N ASP A 321 -11.60 -12.45 -3.03
CA ASP A 321 -11.61 -12.02 -4.45
C ASP A 321 -10.39 -12.53 -5.25
N PHE A 322 -9.30 -12.90 -4.56
CA PHE A 322 -8.03 -13.30 -5.19
C PHE A 322 -7.51 -14.69 -4.75
N PRO A 323 -8.32 -15.77 -4.83
CA PRO A 323 -7.95 -17.10 -4.34
C PRO A 323 -6.76 -17.75 -5.06
N SER A 324 -6.34 -17.21 -6.21
CA SER A 324 -5.16 -17.66 -6.94
C SER A 324 -3.83 -17.15 -6.36
N LEU A 325 -3.87 -16.23 -5.40
CA LEU A 325 -2.69 -15.67 -4.74
C LEU A 325 -2.61 -16.20 -3.31
N THR A 326 -1.46 -16.73 -2.93
CA THR A 326 -1.20 -17.05 -1.52
C THR A 326 -1.03 -15.76 -0.75
N HIS A 327 -1.61 -15.70 0.46
CA HIS A 327 -1.59 -14.47 1.24
C HIS A 327 -1.35 -14.70 2.74
N SER A 328 -0.92 -13.65 3.44
CA SER A 328 -0.90 -13.60 4.90
C SER A 328 -1.40 -12.25 5.35
N ILE A 329 -2.34 -12.24 6.30
CA ILE A 329 -2.91 -11.01 6.84
C ILE A 329 -2.43 -10.85 8.28
N LEU A 330 -1.62 -9.82 8.52
CA LEU A 330 -1.05 -9.52 9.82
C LEU A 330 -1.82 -8.36 10.47
N GLN A 331 -2.60 -8.66 11.50
CA GLN A 331 -3.34 -7.69 12.28
C GLN A 331 -2.50 -7.22 13.47
N PHE A 332 -1.74 -6.15 13.27
CA PHE A 332 -0.83 -5.65 14.29
C PHE A 332 -1.55 -4.99 15.47
N GLY A 333 -1.04 -5.26 16.67
CA GLY A 333 -1.41 -4.54 17.89
C GLY A 333 -1.08 -3.04 17.79
N LYS A 334 -1.40 -2.28 18.84
CA LYS A 334 -1.14 -0.84 18.84
C LYS A 334 0.35 -0.57 18.74
N PHE A 335 0.77 0.19 17.72
CA PHE A 335 2.17 0.57 17.59
C PHE A 335 2.62 1.40 18.79
N ASP A 336 3.73 1.00 19.39
CA ASP A 336 4.38 1.73 20.47
C ASP A 336 5.85 1.98 20.12
N ASP A 337 6.16 3.25 19.86
CA ASP A 337 7.54 3.68 19.55
C ASP A 337 8.33 4.03 20.81
N ASN A 338 7.72 4.01 22.00
CA ASN A 338 8.37 4.45 23.23
C ASN A 338 9.24 3.35 23.85
N PHE A 339 9.09 2.10 23.43
CA PHE A 339 9.92 0.99 23.89
C PHE A 339 11.10 0.81 22.94
N VAL A 340 12.31 1.06 23.46
CA VAL A 340 13.59 1.11 22.72
C VAL A 340 14.18 -0.28 22.46
N GLU A 341 13.73 -1.31 23.17
CA GLU A 341 14.24 -2.67 22.99
C GLU A 341 13.72 -3.26 21.66
N GLU A 342 14.65 -3.49 20.73
CA GLU A 342 14.41 -4.17 19.45
C GLU A 342 14.51 -5.70 19.63
N SER A 343 13.97 -6.45 18.67
CA SER A 343 14.07 -7.92 18.64
C SER A 343 13.35 -8.61 19.79
N LEU A 344 12.24 -8.02 20.26
CA LEU A 344 11.40 -8.65 21.27
C LEU A 344 10.73 -9.91 20.72
N GLU A 345 10.29 -10.79 21.60
CA GLU A 345 9.57 -12.00 21.19
C GLU A 345 8.22 -11.61 20.56
N ILE A 346 8.02 -12.02 19.30
CA ILE A 346 6.80 -11.78 18.55
C ILE A 346 5.81 -12.89 18.87
N GLN A 347 4.63 -12.48 19.34
CA GLN A 347 3.52 -13.36 19.64
C GLN A 347 2.53 -13.31 18.48
N VAL A 348 2.12 -14.50 18.02
CA VAL A 348 1.17 -14.68 16.91
C VAL A 348 0.01 -15.52 17.38
N ASP A 349 -1.21 -15.07 17.11
CA ASP A 349 -2.43 -15.78 17.50
C ASP A 349 -3.50 -15.67 16.43
N SER A 350 -4.08 -16.81 16.07
CA SER A 350 -5.16 -16.92 15.10
C SER A 350 -6.54 -16.75 15.72
N LYS A 351 -6.66 -16.68 17.06
CA LYS A 351 -7.94 -16.59 17.75
C LYS A 351 -8.48 -15.16 17.76
N ASN A 352 -9.68 -14.99 17.22
CA ASN A 352 -10.45 -13.74 17.26
C ASN A 352 -11.28 -13.55 18.53
N VAL A 353 -11.24 -14.50 19.47
CA VAL A 353 -12.10 -14.51 20.67
C VAL A 353 -11.26 -14.19 21.89
N LEU A 354 -11.02 -12.90 22.14
CA LEU A 354 -10.37 -12.43 23.36
C LEU A 354 -11.14 -11.26 23.96
N GLU A 355 -11.09 -11.18 25.28
CA GLU A 355 -11.68 -10.10 26.05
C GLU A 355 -11.13 -8.74 25.57
N PRO A 356 -11.98 -7.71 25.36
CA PRO A 356 -11.56 -6.39 24.87
C PRO A 356 -10.42 -5.76 25.69
N LYS A 357 -10.35 -6.06 27.00
CA LYS A 357 -9.30 -5.58 27.90
C LYS A 357 -7.92 -6.14 27.55
N GLU A 358 -7.82 -7.38 27.08
CA GLU A 358 -6.54 -8.00 26.69
C GLU A 358 -6.04 -7.45 25.36
N LEU A 359 -6.95 -7.21 24.42
CA LEU A 359 -6.64 -6.63 23.12
C LEU A 359 -6.06 -5.20 23.24
N SER A 360 -6.53 -4.42 24.21
CA SER A 360 -6.00 -3.07 24.47
C SER A 360 -4.55 -3.03 24.98
N LYS A 361 -4.05 -4.17 25.50
CA LYS A 361 -2.68 -4.32 26.00
C LYS A 361 -1.71 -4.82 24.93
N ARG A 362 -2.20 -5.32 23.80
CA ARG A 362 -1.38 -5.78 22.68
C ARG A 362 -0.72 -4.58 22.00
N ARG A 363 0.59 -4.46 22.17
CA ARG A 363 1.42 -3.44 21.52
C ARG A 363 2.52 -4.08 20.71
N ILE A 364 3.02 -3.36 19.71
CA ILE A 364 4.14 -3.82 18.89
C ILE A 364 5.07 -2.67 18.54
N ASN A 365 6.38 -2.91 18.63
CA ASN A 365 7.37 -1.99 18.08
C ASN A 365 7.34 -2.07 16.54
N ARG A 366 7.54 -0.95 15.84
CA ARG A 366 7.51 -0.94 14.36
C ARG A 366 8.62 -1.76 13.71
N ARG A 367 9.78 -1.91 14.35
CA ARG A 367 10.88 -2.75 13.85
C ARG A 367 10.53 -4.22 13.93
N ASP A 368 9.90 -4.65 15.04
CA ASP A 368 9.38 -6.01 15.17
C ASP A 368 8.22 -6.28 14.21
N ALA A 369 7.34 -5.28 14.00
CA ALA A 369 6.31 -5.39 12.98
C ALA A 369 6.88 -5.50 11.56
N ALA A 370 7.96 -4.78 11.25
CA ALA A 370 8.65 -4.87 9.97
C ALA A 370 9.27 -6.27 9.78
N ARG A 371 9.93 -6.80 10.82
CA ARG A 371 10.43 -8.18 10.84
C ARG A 371 9.31 -9.19 10.57
N ALA A 372 8.21 -9.13 11.34
CA ALA A 372 7.07 -10.03 11.15
C ALA A 372 6.47 -9.95 9.74
N ALA A 373 6.38 -8.75 9.16
CA ALA A 373 5.87 -8.56 7.80
C ALA A 373 6.76 -9.22 6.74
N VAL A 374 8.07 -9.20 6.93
CA VAL A 374 9.03 -9.86 6.02
C VAL A 374 9.04 -11.37 6.24
N GLU A 375 9.10 -11.83 7.49
CA GLU A 375 9.11 -13.26 7.82
C GLU A 375 7.83 -13.98 7.37
N ALA A 376 6.69 -13.28 7.32
CA ALA A 376 5.45 -13.83 6.77
C ALA A 376 5.53 -14.18 5.27
N LEU A 377 6.52 -13.68 4.53
CA LEU A 377 6.77 -14.11 3.15
C LEU A 377 7.26 -15.54 3.07
N THR A 378 7.96 -16.03 4.09
CA THR A 378 8.58 -17.36 4.10
C THR A 378 7.95 -18.31 5.13
N ASP A 379 7.16 -17.82 6.07
CA ASP A 379 6.49 -18.67 7.07
C ASP A 379 5.29 -19.42 6.46
N GLU A 380 5.48 -20.72 6.26
CA GLU A 380 4.44 -21.65 5.79
C GLU A 380 3.23 -21.73 6.73
N ASN A 381 3.42 -21.47 8.03
CA ASN A 381 2.34 -21.53 9.00
C ASN A 381 1.37 -20.35 8.88
N LEU A 382 1.74 -19.27 8.19
CA LEU A 382 0.94 -18.05 8.03
C LEU A 382 0.21 -17.97 6.69
N VAL A 383 0.46 -18.94 5.80
CA VAL A 383 -0.13 -18.97 4.47
C VAL A 383 -1.65 -19.14 4.57
N ASP A 384 -2.36 -18.27 3.86
CA ASP A 384 -3.81 -18.13 3.77
C ASP A 384 -4.49 -17.94 5.14
N LYS A 385 -3.77 -17.31 6.08
CA LYS A 385 -4.26 -17.03 7.43
C LYS A 385 -4.31 -15.54 7.74
N THR A 386 -5.28 -15.20 8.58
CA THR A 386 -5.33 -13.94 9.32
C THR A 386 -4.87 -14.19 10.74
N VAL A 387 -3.84 -13.47 11.18
CA VAL A 387 -3.28 -13.60 12.52
C VAL A 387 -3.11 -12.24 13.17
N GLN A 388 -3.26 -12.20 14.49
CA GLN A 388 -2.92 -11.02 15.28
C GLN A 388 -1.46 -11.11 15.73
N VAL A 389 -0.75 -9.99 15.64
CA VAL A 389 0.70 -9.93 15.90
C VAL A 389 1.03 -8.82 16.90
N TRP A 390 1.75 -9.14 17.96
CA TRP A 390 2.21 -8.19 18.97
C TRP A 390 3.52 -8.64 19.63
N THR A 391 4.17 -7.76 20.38
CA THR A 391 5.38 -8.11 21.15
C THR A 391 5.02 -8.43 22.59
N ALA A 392 5.64 -9.46 23.17
CA ALA A 392 5.51 -9.75 24.59
C ALA A 392 6.18 -8.61 25.40
N ILE A 393 5.37 -7.75 26.04
CA ILE A 393 5.89 -6.76 26.98
C ILE A 393 6.14 -7.50 28.30
N SER A 394 7.40 -7.64 28.68
CA SER A 394 7.74 -8.03 30.05
C SER A 394 7.14 -7.00 31.00
N SER A 395 6.24 -7.43 31.87
CA SER A 395 5.68 -6.57 32.91
C SER A 395 6.81 -6.18 33.86
N ARG A 396 7.43 -5.01 33.63
CA ARG A 396 8.30 -4.36 34.60
C ARG A 396 7.49 -3.77 35.73
#